data_AF-A0A3L8SKD5-F1
#
_entry.id   AF-A0A3L8SKD5-F1
#
_cell.length_a   1.000
_cell.length_b   1.000
_cell.length_c   1.000
_cell.angle_alpha   90.00
_cell.angle_beta   90.00
_cell.angle_gamma   90.00
#
_symmetry.space_group_name_H-M   'P 1'
#
loop_
_entity.id
_entity.type
_entity.pdbx_description
1 polymer ?
#
loop_
_entity_poly.entity_id
_entity_poly.type
_entity_poly.pdbx_seq_one_letter_code
_entity_poly.pdbx_strand_id
1 'polypeptide(L)' 'MNKSGRLYGKKVCNEDCNFIELIEENHYNTYASAKWTHKGKEMFITLNHKGVPMKGKKTKKEHRASHFLPLAIS' A
#
# COMPACT_ATOMS: atom_id res chain seq x y z
N MET A 1 6.83 -1.74 3.53
CA MET A 1 7.23 -1.95 2.12
C MET A 1 8.69 -1.52 1.95
N ASN A 2 9.54 -2.33 1.33
CA ASN A 2 10.92 -1.91 1.05
C ASN A 2 11.05 -1.14 -0.28
N LYS A 3 12.24 -0.57 -0.54
CA LYS A 3 12.60 0.11 -1.79
C LYS A 3 12.32 -0.69 -3.08
N SER A 4 12.28 -2.03 -3.00
CA SER A 4 11.95 -2.88 -4.15
C SER A 4 10.45 -2.98 -4.43
N GLY A 5 9.61 -2.44 -3.56
CA GLY A 5 8.16 -2.53 -3.59
C GLY A 5 7.60 -3.80 -2.96
N ARG A 6 8.40 -4.57 -2.20
CA ARG A 6 7.91 -5.80 -1.55
C ARG A 6 7.27 -5.46 -0.20
N LEU A 7 6.06 -5.99 0.04
CA LEU A 7 5.42 -6.00 1.35
C LEU A 7 5.98 -7.15 2.21
N TYR A 8 6.22 -6.87 3.48
CA TYR A 8 6.76 -7.80 4.45
C TYR A 8 6.49 -7.26 5.87
N GLY A 9 6.46 -8.14 6.85
CA GLY A 9 6.39 -7.77 8.26
C GLY A 9 7.78 -7.48 8.82
N LYS A 10 7.89 -6.51 9.72
CA LYS A 10 9.15 -6.12 10.37
C LYS A 10 8.93 -5.99 11.88
N LYS A 11 9.84 -6.55 12.69
CA LYS A 11 9.76 -6.50 14.16
C LYS A 11 10.01 -5.11 14.72
N VAL A 12 11.02 -4.41 14.17
CA VAL A 12 11.38 -3.04 14.57
C VAL A 12 11.12 -2.14 13.38
N CYS A 13 10.21 -1.19 13.53
CA CYS A 13 9.82 -0.33 12.42
C CYS A 13 10.86 0.71 12.07
N ASN A 14 10.90 1.03 10.78
CA ASN A 14 11.66 2.13 10.19
C ASN A 14 10.82 2.75 9.08
N GLU A 15 11.44 3.48 8.15
CA GLU A 15 10.77 4.17 7.05
C GLU A 15 9.97 3.22 6.13
N ASP A 16 10.31 1.93 6.10
CA ASP A 16 9.54 0.93 5.35
C ASP A 16 8.13 0.72 5.93
N CYS A 17 7.91 1.02 7.21
CA CYS A 17 6.62 0.84 7.87
C CYS A 17 5.65 2.01 7.67
N ASN A 18 6.15 3.15 7.20
CA ASN A 18 5.35 4.36 7.13
C ASN A 18 4.57 4.39 5.82
N PHE A 19 3.26 4.58 5.94
CA PHE A 19 2.35 4.70 4.80
C PHE A 19 1.52 5.98 4.94
N ILE A 20 1.28 6.62 3.80
CA ILE A 20 0.36 7.74 3.68
C ILE A 20 -1.02 7.15 3.39
N GLU A 21 -1.96 7.43 4.28
CA GLU A 21 -3.37 7.10 4.09
C GLU A 21 -4.08 8.24 3.36
N LEU A 22 -4.85 7.88 2.34
CA LEU A 22 -5.73 8.82 1.65
C LEU A 22 -7.12 8.19 1.47
N ILE A 23 -8.16 8.93 1.82
CA ILE A 23 -9.55 8.56 1.53
C ILE A 23 -9.84 8.97 0.09
N GLU A 24 -10.22 7.99 -0.74
CA GLU A 24 -10.57 8.21 -2.13
C GLU A 24 -12.03 8.63 -2.29
N GLU A 25 -12.36 9.17 -3.46
CA GLU A 25 -13.73 9.59 -3.81
C GLU A 25 -14.77 8.47 -3.68
N ASN A 26 -14.35 7.21 -3.78
CA ASN A 26 -15.23 6.05 -3.58
C ASN A 26 -15.34 5.61 -2.11
N HIS A 27 -14.85 6.41 -1.16
CA HIS A 27 -14.88 6.18 0.29
C HIS A 27 -14.06 4.98 0.77
N TYR A 28 -13.10 4.50 -0.05
CA TYR A 28 -12.09 3.54 0.38
C TYR A 28 -10.76 4.24 0.60
N ASN A 29 -9.89 3.62 1.39
CA ASN A 29 -8.56 4.15 1.67
C ASN A 29 -7.52 3.52 0.75
N THR A 30 -6.54 4.32 0.33
CA THR A 30 -5.30 3.82 -0.23
C THR A 30 -4.15 4.04 0.75
N TYR A 31 -3.12 3.19 0.67
CA TYR A 31 -1.94 3.27 1.53
C TYR A 31 -0.67 3.28 0.67
N ALA A 32 -0.11 4.46 0.42
CA ALA A 32 1.13 4.62 -0.34
C ALA A 32 2.36 4.55 0.58
N SER A 33 3.48 3.98 0.13
CA SER A 33 4.73 4.08 0.89
C SER A 33 5.12 5.55 1.07
N ALA A 34 5.33 5.98 2.31
CA ALA A 34 5.72 7.36 2.60
C ALA A 34 7.14 7.69 2.11
N LYS A 35 8.03 6.69 2.04
CA LYS A 35 9.43 6.88 1.66
C LYS A 35 9.75 6.46 0.22
N TRP A 36 9.15 5.38 -0.26
CA TRP A 36 9.62 4.71 -1.47
C TRP A 36 8.72 4.96 -2.66
N THR A 37 9.33 5.45 -3.75
CA THR A 37 8.69 5.60 -5.05
C THR A 37 9.37 4.72 -6.11
N HIS A 38 8.69 4.47 -7.22
CA HIS A 38 9.25 3.80 -8.38
C HIS A 38 9.16 4.71 -9.62
N LYS A 39 10.31 5.19 -10.10
CA LYS A 39 10.37 6.13 -11.24
C LYS A 39 9.50 7.37 -11.01
N GLY A 40 9.56 7.93 -9.79
CA GLY A 40 8.75 9.07 -9.37
C GLY A 40 7.28 8.77 -9.04
N LYS A 41 6.81 7.54 -9.27
CA LYS A 41 5.42 7.13 -8.96
C LYS A 41 5.32 6.51 -7.59
N GLU A 42 4.23 6.79 -6.90
CA GLU A 42 3.90 6.17 -5.62
C GLU A 42 3.76 4.64 -5.75
N MET A 43 4.01 3.95 -4.64
CA MET A 43 3.84 2.51 -4.53
C MET A 43 2.82 2.21 -3.43
N PHE A 44 1.80 1.44 -3.74
CA PHE A 44 0.65 1.22 -2.88
C PHE A 44 0.69 -0.18 -2.26
N ILE A 45 0.11 -0.31 -1.07
CA ILE A 45 -0.32 -1.61 -0.56
C ILE A 45 -1.41 -2.10 -1.52
N THR A 46 -1.29 -3.35 -1.98
CA THR A 46 -2.25 -3.95 -2.91
C THR A 46 -2.24 -5.46 -2.70
N LEU A 47 -3.43 -6.05 -2.62
CA LEU A 47 -3.64 -7.49 -2.63
C LEU A 47 -4.33 -7.88 -3.94
N ASN A 48 -3.87 -8.93 -4.61
CA ASN A 48 -4.58 -9.42 -5.78
C ASN A 48 -5.89 -10.15 -5.38
N HIS A 49 -6.68 -10.58 -6.37
CA HIS A 49 -7.94 -11.30 -6.15
C HIS A 49 -7.82 -12.60 -5.35
N LYS A 50 -6.61 -13.14 -5.17
CA LYS A 50 -6.31 -14.33 -4.34
C LYS A 50 -5.82 -13.95 -2.93
N GLY A 51 -5.88 -12.67 -2.56
CA GLY A 51 -5.36 -12.15 -1.29
C GLY A 51 -3.84 -12.06 -1.21
N VAL A 52 -3.11 -12.25 -2.31
CA VAL A 52 -1.65 -12.26 -2.30
C VAL A 52 -1.08 -10.85 -2.49
N PRO A 53 -0.11 -10.43 -1.67
CA PRO A 53 0.58 -9.14 -1.82
C PRO A 53 1.20 -8.93 -3.20
N MET A 54 0.93 -7.78 -3.81
CA MET A 54 1.56 -7.37 -5.06
C MET A 54 2.82 -6.53 -4.82
N LYS A 55 3.73 -6.50 -5.80
CA LYS A 55 4.90 -5.61 -5.76
C LYS A 55 4.44 -4.17 -6.04
N GLY A 56 4.72 -3.23 -5.14
CA GLY A 56 4.39 -1.81 -5.24
C GLY A 56 4.81 -1.13 -6.54
N LYS A 57 5.90 -1.58 -7.18
CA LYS A 57 6.32 -1.08 -8.51
C LYS A 57 5.29 -1.32 -9.63
N LYS A 58 4.33 -2.23 -9.41
CA LYS A 58 3.26 -2.60 -10.34
C LYS A 58 1.88 -2.06 -9.91
N THR A 59 1.83 -1.32 -8.82
CA THR A 59 0.57 -0.81 -8.24
C THR A 59 0.32 0.61 -8.69
N LYS A 60 -0.94 1.01 -8.71
CA LYS A 60 -1.36 2.39 -8.93
C LYS A 60 -2.52 2.71 -8.00
N LYS A 61 -2.78 4.00 -7.83
CA LYS A 61 -3.88 4.54 -7.05
C LYS A 61 -5.23 4.06 -7.57
N GLU A 62 -5.41 4.06 -8.90
CA GLU A 62 -6.68 3.75 -9.57
C GLU A 62 -7.03 2.25 -9.56
N HIS A 63 -6.09 1.38 -9.15
CA HIS A 63 -6.36 -0.05 -9.07
C HIS A 63 -7.26 -0.32 -7.86
N ARG A 64 -8.49 -0.81 -8.07
CA ARG A 64 -9.40 -1.21 -6.98
C ARG A 64 -8.75 -2.17 -5.96
N ALA A 65 -7.80 -2.99 -6.39
CA ALA A 65 -7.01 -3.87 -5.53
C ALA A 65 -6.14 -3.16 -4.47
N SER A 66 -5.93 -1.84 -4.64
CA SER A 66 -5.23 -0.96 -3.70
C SER A 66 -6.17 -0.26 -2.70
N HIS A 67 -7.48 -0.45 -2.84
CA HIS A 67 -8.50 0.19 -2.03
C HIS A 67 -8.89 -0.74 -0.87
N PHE A 68 -8.82 -0.22 0.34
CA PHE A 68 -9.11 -0.96 1.57
C PHE A 68 -10.20 -0.23 2.36
N LEU A 69 -11.05 -1.01 3.02
CA LEU A 69 -12.03 -0.49 3.97
C LEU A 69 -11.56 -0.85 5.38
N PRO A 70 -11.13 0.12 6.19
CA PRO A 70 -10.83 -0.12 7.60
C PRO A 70 -12.09 -0.57 8.34
N LEU A 71 -11.98 -1.67 9.09
CA LEU A 71 -13.07 -2.18 9.92
C LEU A 71 -12.65 -2.03 11.39
N ALA A 72 -13.57 -1.53 12.22
CA ALA A 72 -13.37 -1.52 13.66
C ALA A 72 -13.33 -2.96 14.20
N ILE A 73 -12.42 -3.21 15.13
CA ILE A 73 -12.40 -4.46 15.89
C ILE A 73 -13.14 -4.21 17.20
N SER A 74 -14.16 -5.02 17.47
CA SER A 74 -14.94 -5.03 18.72
C SER A 74 -14.30 -5.92 19.77
#